data_AF-A0A0C3P6M2-F1
#
_entry.id   AF-A0A0C3P6M2-F1
#
_cell.length_a   1.000
_cell.length_b   1.000
_cell.length_c   1.000
_cell.angle_alpha   90.00
_cell.angle_beta   90.00
_cell.angle_gamma   90.00
#
_symmetry.space_group_name_H-M   'P 1'
#
loop_
_entity.id
_entity.type
_entity.pdbx_description
1 polymer ?
#
loop_
_entity_poly.entity_id
_entity_poly.type
_entity_poly.pdbx_seq_one_letter_code
_entity_poly.pdbx_strand_id
1 'polypeptide(L)'
;PSLVCGTTTEGAVDARLLRRFLDTVTTEGAIGISASYREDSRLSAIAFSSLSAALVVHVTLSSDLPRRSSRGERARITQARNLLREQILCNADYGKYAFRMDRIAIALYLDMGLRIEHAVDMLSASRSDRQSLQALIDAMGGGLTLHRSNVKALFFGNEFGTVSDSDLVQQAWAACQVSTLSDMATRFRELRRIRTNVISEEHMAALAKIYRDGERSDFLKPQSVKNDVMPGITAAMDNLTLTCGRYSTRIRSSTQQFLQIETRNGVRVSGRAIRVEGRQAQISLSGSLRGDEIKSVTTVGKADLTSAEACRASVILAVLKGETTLLSQPFFKVIWLPEHPPSWPAIDFTKPRIPICCPNLDVNTSQERAIEKILSASDEDRVALIQGPPGTGKTTVITAAVTS
;
A
#
# COMPACT_ATOMS: atom_id res chain seq x y z
N PRO A 1 33.06 -8.79 3.66
CA PRO A 1 33.00 -9.35 2.29
C PRO A 1 32.42 -8.31 1.32
N SER A 2 33.06 -8.08 0.18
CA SER A 2 32.52 -7.20 -0.87
C SER A 2 31.40 -7.94 -1.62
N LEU A 3 30.20 -7.35 -1.65
CA LEU A 3 29.05 -7.88 -2.40
C LEU A 3 29.31 -7.72 -3.90
N VAL A 4 29.27 -8.82 -4.66
CA VAL A 4 29.40 -8.79 -6.12
C VAL A 4 28.05 -8.43 -6.73
N CYS A 5 27.98 -7.31 -7.45
CA CYS A 5 26.73 -6.82 -8.01
C CYS A 5 26.71 -6.93 -9.53
N GLY A 6 25.68 -7.56 -10.09
CA GLY A 6 25.41 -7.60 -11.53
C GLY A 6 24.10 -6.89 -11.86
N THR A 7 24.10 -6.10 -12.93
CA THR A 7 22.90 -5.45 -13.48
C THR A 7 22.64 -5.97 -14.88
N THR A 8 21.39 -6.28 -15.20
CA THR A 8 20.96 -6.72 -16.53
C THR A 8 19.59 -6.17 -16.89
N THR A 9 19.24 -6.24 -18.16
CA THR A 9 17.87 -6.00 -18.63
C THR A 9 17.09 -7.31 -18.69
N GLU A 10 15.78 -7.21 -18.57
CA GLU A 10 14.89 -8.38 -18.58
C GLU A 10 15.13 -9.32 -19.75
N GLY A 11 15.23 -8.81 -20.99
CA GLY A 11 15.47 -9.62 -22.18
C GLY A 11 16.86 -10.26 -22.28
N ALA A 12 17.80 -9.85 -21.42
CA ALA A 12 19.15 -10.39 -21.35
C ALA A 12 19.34 -11.41 -20.21
N VAL A 13 18.29 -11.73 -19.45
CA VAL A 13 18.34 -12.80 -18.46
C VAL A 13 18.38 -14.16 -19.16
N ASP A 14 19.44 -14.90 -18.91
CA ASP A 14 19.60 -16.28 -19.38
C ASP A 14 19.91 -17.25 -18.25
N ALA A 15 19.87 -18.55 -18.55
CA ALA A 15 20.09 -19.60 -17.56
C ALA A 15 21.51 -19.60 -16.96
N ARG A 16 22.52 -19.09 -17.68
CA ARG A 16 23.91 -19.04 -17.19
C ARG A 16 24.06 -17.93 -16.16
N LEU A 17 23.47 -16.76 -16.42
CA LEU A 17 23.42 -15.64 -15.50
C LEU A 17 22.71 -16.02 -14.20
N LEU A 18 21.52 -16.63 -14.31
CA LEU A 18 20.78 -17.08 -13.13
C LEU A 18 21.53 -18.14 -12.35
N ARG A 19 22.12 -19.15 -13.02
CA ARG A 19 22.93 -20.17 -12.34
C ARG A 19 24.11 -19.57 -11.59
N ARG A 20 24.86 -18.65 -12.20
CA ARG A 20 25.98 -17.96 -11.53
C ARG A 20 25.55 -17.23 -10.26
N PHE A 21 24.35 -16.63 -10.26
CA PHE A 21 23.78 -16.01 -9.06
C PHE A 21 23.32 -17.07 -8.06
N LEU A 22 22.63 -18.11 -8.51
CA LEU A 22 22.11 -19.17 -7.63
C LEU A 22 23.22 -19.99 -6.96
N ASP A 23 24.37 -20.13 -7.61
CA ASP A 23 25.57 -20.76 -7.04
C ASP A 23 26.12 -19.99 -5.81
N THR A 24 25.71 -18.74 -5.61
CA THR A 24 26.08 -17.94 -4.42
C THR A 24 25.04 -17.97 -3.31
N VAL A 25 23.87 -18.59 -3.55
CA VAL A 25 22.84 -18.76 -2.53
C VAL A 25 23.28 -19.87 -1.58
N THR A 26 23.20 -19.61 -0.27
CA THR A 26 23.63 -20.56 0.76
C THR A 26 22.73 -21.79 0.79
N THR A 27 23.16 -22.83 1.51
CA THR A 27 22.38 -24.06 1.73
C THR A 27 21.03 -23.82 2.41
N GLU A 28 20.85 -22.69 3.09
CA GLU A 28 19.57 -22.28 3.68
C GLU A 28 18.55 -21.78 2.65
N GLY A 29 18.97 -21.56 1.40
CA GLY A 29 18.09 -21.18 0.29
C GLY A 29 17.47 -19.79 0.41
N ALA A 30 18.07 -18.88 1.18
CA ALA A 30 17.51 -17.55 1.40
C ALA A 30 17.88 -16.57 0.27
N ILE A 31 16.87 -16.02 -0.39
CA ILE A 31 17.01 -14.96 -1.40
C ILE A 31 16.29 -13.71 -0.90
N GLY A 32 17.03 -12.63 -0.71
CA GLY A 32 16.46 -11.32 -0.44
C GLY A 32 15.98 -10.66 -1.72
N ILE A 33 14.83 -9.98 -1.67
CA ILE A 33 14.21 -9.31 -2.80
C ILE A 33 13.86 -7.87 -2.45
N SER A 34 14.13 -6.97 -3.37
CA SER A 34 13.64 -5.59 -3.36
C SER A 34 13.19 -5.18 -4.76
N ALA A 35 12.41 -4.11 -4.85
CA ALA A 35 11.89 -3.61 -6.11
C ALA A 35 11.86 -2.09 -6.13
N SER A 36 12.16 -1.51 -7.30
CA SER A 36 11.93 -0.10 -7.59
C SER A 36 10.70 0.07 -8.48
N TYR A 37 10.08 1.24 -8.40
CA TYR A 37 8.85 1.54 -9.12
C TYR A 37 8.96 2.90 -9.80
N ARG A 38 8.28 3.03 -10.94
CA ARG A 38 8.11 4.30 -11.66
C ARG A 38 7.03 5.15 -10.98
N GLU A 39 6.91 6.40 -11.41
CA GLU A 39 5.90 7.35 -10.93
C GLU A 39 4.46 6.83 -11.10
N ASP A 40 4.18 6.02 -12.12
CA ASP A 40 2.87 5.40 -12.35
C ASP A 40 2.61 4.12 -11.51
N SER A 41 3.48 3.86 -10.54
CA SER A 41 3.49 2.69 -9.65
C SER A 41 3.76 1.35 -10.35
N ARG A 42 4.29 1.35 -11.58
CA ARG A 42 4.73 0.12 -12.26
C ARG A 42 6.14 -0.27 -11.85
N LEU A 43 6.41 -1.57 -11.84
CA LEU A 43 7.73 -2.13 -11.57
C LEU A 43 8.76 -1.60 -12.59
N SER A 44 9.85 -1.00 -12.10
CA SER A 44 10.98 -0.59 -12.94
C SER A 44 12.13 -1.58 -12.89
N ALA A 45 12.49 -2.06 -11.69
CA ALA A 45 13.52 -3.05 -11.51
C ALA A 45 13.24 -3.93 -10.30
N ILE A 46 13.79 -5.14 -10.32
CA ILE A 46 13.77 -6.07 -9.20
C ILE A 46 15.21 -6.51 -8.91
N ALA A 47 15.61 -6.51 -7.65
CA ALA A 47 16.89 -7.06 -7.23
C ALA A 47 16.69 -8.35 -6.44
N PHE A 48 17.55 -9.31 -6.71
CA PHE A 48 17.71 -10.55 -5.96
C PHE A 48 19.07 -10.53 -5.29
N SER A 49 19.15 -10.89 -4.02
CA SER A 49 20.42 -10.94 -3.28
C SER A 49 20.58 -12.25 -2.54
N SER A 50 21.78 -12.81 -2.64
CA SER A 50 22.36 -13.70 -1.65
C SER A 50 23.21 -12.89 -0.66
N LEU A 51 23.96 -13.55 0.22
CA LEU A 51 24.88 -12.87 1.13
C LEU A 51 26.12 -12.28 0.44
N SER A 52 26.52 -12.84 -0.71
CA SER A 52 27.78 -12.52 -1.40
C SER A 52 27.63 -12.00 -2.82
N ALA A 53 26.45 -12.14 -3.44
CA ALA A 53 26.14 -11.54 -4.72
C ALA A 53 24.70 -11.01 -4.81
N ALA A 54 24.51 -10.01 -5.68
CA ALA A 54 23.21 -9.46 -6.03
C ALA A 54 23.05 -9.34 -7.55
N LEU A 55 21.81 -9.53 -8.02
CA LEU A 55 21.41 -9.41 -9.41
C LEU A 55 20.24 -8.42 -9.52
N VAL A 56 20.45 -7.31 -10.22
CA VAL A 56 19.41 -6.34 -10.58
C VAL A 56 18.91 -6.63 -11.99
N VAL A 57 17.59 -6.78 -12.13
CA VAL A 57 16.92 -6.96 -13.43
C VAL A 57 16.03 -5.75 -13.69
N HIS A 58 16.38 -4.97 -14.71
CA HIS A 58 15.57 -3.84 -15.19
C HIS A 58 14.44 -4.33 -16.11
N VAL A 59 13.20 -4.03 -15.73
CA VAL A 59 11.98 -4.50 -16.40
C VAL A 59 11.71 -3.66 -17.63
N THR A 60 11.48 -4.33 -18.77
CA THR A 60 11.13 -3.67 -20.03
C THR A 60 9.61 -3.61 -20.16
N LEU A 61 9.04 -2.40 -20.04
CA LEU A 61 7.59 -2.23 -20.17
C LEU A 61 7.18 -2.29 -21.63
N SER A 62 5.98 -2.80 -21.92
CA SER A 62 5.44 -2.86 -23.29
C SER A 62 5.32 -1.49 -23.96
N SER A 63 5.21 -0.41 -23.16
CA SER A 63 5.23 0.98 -23.64
C SER A 63 6.59 1.45 -24.11
N ASP A 64 7.66 0.84 -23.60
CA ASP A 64 9.05 1.23 -23.85
C ASP A 64 9.63 0.46 -25.05
N LEU A 65 8.94 -0.61 -25.47
CA LEU A 65 9.26 -1.33 -26.69
C LEU A 65 8.85 -0.49 -27.91
N PRO A 66 9.73 -0.32 -28.92
CA PRO A 66 9.35 0.29 -30.18
C PRO A 66 8.11 -0.41 -30.75
N ARG A 67 7.22 0.31 -31.45
CA ARG A 67 6.06 -0.27 -32.16
C ARG A 67 6.44 -1.42 -33.12
N ARG A 68 7.73 -1.51 -33.48
CA ARG A 68 8.37 -2.57 -34.30
C ARG A 68 9.32 -3.48 -33.50
N SER A 69 9.12 -3.67 -32.19
CA SER A 69 9.88 -4.67 -31.42
C SER A 69 9.81 -6.00 -32.15
N SER A 70 10.98 -6.55 -32.46
CA SER A 70 11.07 -7.77 -33.25
C SER A 70 10.37 -8.90 -32.49
N ARG A 71 9.71 -9.82 -33.21
CA ARG A 71 9.13 -11.04 -32.63
C ARG A 71 10.15 -11.78 -31.74
N GLY A 72 11.44 -11.69 -32.09
CA GLY A 72 12.55 -12.26 -31.32
C GLY A 72 12.77 -11.61 -29.95
N GLU A 73 12.62 -10.28 -29.82
CA GLU A 73 12.79 -9.58 -28.54
C GLU A 73 11.70 -9.97 -27.53
N ARG A 74 10.44 -10.03 -27.98
CA ARG A 74 9.34 -10.50 -27.14
C ARG A 74 9.54 -11.95 -26.70
N ALA A 75 9.99 -12.81 -27.61
CA ALA A 75 10.30 -14.21 -27.28
C ALA A 75 11.40 -14.32 -26.23
N ARG A 76 12.45 -13.50 -26.30
CA ARG A 76 13.52 -13.43 -25.27
C ARG A 76 12.98 -12.98 -23.92
N ILE A 77 12.15 -11.95 -23.88
CA ILE A 77 11.51 -11.48 -22.64
C ILE A 77 10.63 -12.59 -22.03
N THR A 78 9.82 -13.27 -22.83
CA THR A 78 9.01 -14.40 -22.37
C THR A 78 9.88 -15.54 -21.82
N GLN A 79 10.97 -15.88 -22.51
CA GLN A 79 11.92 -16.89 -22.05
C GLN A 79 12.58 -16.49 -20.73
N ALA A 80 13.08 -15.25 -20.62
CA ALA A 80 13.66 -14.70 -19.41
C ALA A 80 12.70 -14.73 -18.21
N ARG A 81 11.43 -14.35 -18.43
CA ARG A 81 10.37 -14.44 -17.42
C ARG A 81 10.12 -15.86 -16.97
N ASN A 82 10.05 -16.82 -17.90
CA ASN A 82 9.90 -18.24 -17.54
C ASN A 82 11.09 -18.75 -16.72
N LEU A 83 12.31 -18.35 -17.07
CA LEU A 83 13.51 -18.68 -16.30
C LEU A 83 13.47 -18.09 -14.88
N LEU A 84 13.12 -16.81 -14.73
CA LEU A 84 12.96 -16.17 -13.42
C LEU A 84 11.87 -16.87 -12.59
N ARG A 85 10.75 -17.22 -13.21
CA ARG A 85 9.65 -17.96 -12.59
C ARG A 85 10.13 -19.30 -12.06
N GLU A 86 10.74 -20.11 -12.91
CA GLU A 86 11.07 -21.51 -12.62
C GLU A 86 12.27 -21.63 -11.70
N GLN A 87 13.31 -20.83 -11.89
CA GLN A 87 14.57 -20.98 -11.14
C GLN A 87 14.57 -20.21 -9.82
N ILE A 88 13.85 -19.09 -9.74
CA ILE A 88 13.81 -18.25 -8.53
C ILE A 88 12.39 -18.24 -7.96
N LEU A 89 11.44 -17.54 -8.58
CA LEU A 89 10.21 -17.08 -7.93
C LEU A 89 9.28 -18.21 -7.45
N CYS A 90 9.13 -19.28 -8.24
CA CYS A 90 8.31 -20.45 -7.92
C CYS A 90 9.14 -21.68 -7.52
N ASN A 91 10.47 -21.56 -7.42
CA ASN A 91 11.31 -22.66 -6.96
C ASN A 91 11.14 -22.87 -5.45
N ALA A 92 10.70 -24.06 -5.02
CA ALA A 92 10.44 -24.39 -3.62
C ALA A 92 11.71 -24.44 -2.75
N ASP A 93 12.88 -24.64 -3.36
CA ASP A 93 14.16 -24.71 -2.66
C ASP A 93 14.59 -23.37 -2.06
N TYR A 94 13.99 -22.28 -2.53
CA TYR A 94 14.35 -20.93 -2.10
C TYR A 94 13.23 -20.23 -1.33
N GLY A 95 13.56 -19.68 -0.17
CA GLY A 95 12.75 -18.71 0.55
C GLY A 95 13.01 -17.29 0.03
N LYS A 96 11.95 -16.54 -0.28
CA LYS A 96 12.07 -15.18 -0.85
C LYS A 96 11.70 -14.19 0.22
N TYR A 97 12.60 -13.31 0.62
CA TYR A 97 12.39 -12.41 1.76
C TYR A 97 12.38 -10.96 1.28
N ALA A 98 11.36 -10.19 1.67
CA ALA A 98 11.30 -8.76 1.39
C ALA A 98 10.52 -8.02 2.48
N PHE A 99 10.85 -6.75 2.70
CA PHE A 99 10.14 -5.91 3.67
C PHE A 99 8.69 -5.63 3.24
N ARG A 100 8.41 -5.44 1.95
CA ARG A 100 7.06 -5.24 1.41
C ARG A 100 6.75 -6.25 0.31
N MET A 101 6.68 -7.52 0.69
CA MET A 101 6.53 -8.62 -0.27
C MET A 101 5.15 -8.61 -0.93
N ASP A 102 4.13 -8.09 -0.25
CA ASP A 102 2.81 -7.81 -0.84
C ASP A 102 2.91 -6.97 -2.11
N ARG A 103 3.62 -5.84 -2.04
CA ARG A 103 3.78 -4.92 -3.17
C ARG A 103 4.51 -5.58 -4.33
N ILE A 104 5.58 -6.31 -4.03
CA ILE A 104 6.40 -7.00 -5.03
C ILE A 104 5.60 -8.11 -5.71
N ALA A 105 4.87 -8.93 -4.95
CA ALA A 105 4.07 -10.01 -5.50
C ALA A 105 2.98 -9.51 -6.46
N ILE A 106 2.30 -8.42 -6.11
CA ILE A 106 1.32 -7.77 -6.98
C ILE A 106 1.98 -7.20 -8.23
N ALA A 107 3.13 -6.55 -8.10
CA ALA A 107 3.83 -5.95 -9.24
C ALA A 107 4.39 -6.99 -10.21
N LEU A 108 4.93 -8.10 -9.69
CA LEU A 108 5.32 -9.27 -10.49
C LEU A 108 4.17 -9.77 -11.35
N TYR A 109 2.97 -9.87 -10.78
CA TYR A 109 1.80 -10.30 -11.53
C TYR A 109 1.36 -9.27 -12.58
N LEU A 110 1.14 -8.01 -12.19
CA LEU A 110 0.60 -6.99 -13.10
C LEU A 110 1.57 -6.60 -14.21
N ASP A 111 2.84 -6.40 -13.87
CA ASP A 111 3.80 -5.79 -14.78
C ASP A 111 4.60 -6.86 -15.54
N MET A 112 4.78 -8.05 -14.96
CA MET A 112 5.56 -9.14 -15.58
C MET A 112 4.73 -10.39 -15.91
N GLY A 113 3.49 -10.52 -15.44
CA GLY A 113 2.72 -11.76 -15.60
C GLY A 113 3.31 -12.92 -14.81
N LEU A 114 4.09 -12.62 -13.76
CA LEU A 114 4.81 -13.60 -12.96
C LEU A 114 4.11 -13.89 -11.65
N ARG A 115 4.27 -15.13 -11.20
CA ARG A 115 3.81 -15.61 -9.91
C ARG A 115 5.00 -15.89 -9.01
N ILE A 116 4.75 -15.88 -7.71
CA ILE A 116 5.72 -16.13 -6.65
C ILE A 116 5.15 -17.10 -5.60
N GLU A 117 6.02 -17.99 -5.11
CA GLU A 117 5.77 -18.92 -4.01
C GLU A 117 6.85 -18.83 -2.93
N HIS A 118 6.52 -19.33 -1.73
CA HIS A 118 7.40 -19.35 -0.56
C HIS A 118 7.91 -17.96 -0.14
N ALA A 119 7.20 -16.91 -0.51
CA ALA A 119 7.58 -15.53 -0.24
C ALA A 119 7.22 -15.12 1.20
N VAL A 120 8.15 -14.46 1.87
CA VAL A 120 8.05 -13.95 3.23
C VAL A 120 7.96 -12.45 3.19
N ASP A 121 6.91 -11.97 3.82
CA ASP A 121 6.73 -10.58 4.11
C ASP A 121 7.36 -10.24 5.48
N MET A 122 8.57 -9.67 5.47
CA MET A 122 9.36 -9.50 6.70
C MET A 122 8.75 -8.47 7.67
N LEU A 123 8.06 -7.44 7.16
CA LEU A 123 7.37 -6.48 8.02
C LEU A 123 6.21 -7.11 8.80
N SER A 124 5.76 -8.31 8.42
CA SER A 124 4.78 -9.07 9.21
C SER A 124 5.33 -9.59 10.54
N ALA A 125 6.66 -9.57 10.75
CA ALA A 125 7.27 -9.90 12.04
C ALA A 125 7.19 -8.74 13.06
N SER A 126 6.82 -7.53 12.61
CA SER A 126 6.68 -6.34 13.45
C SER A 126 5.25 -6.20 13.99
N ARG A 127 5.12 -5.67 15.21
CA ARG A 127 3.85 -5.21 15.79
C ARG A 127 3.59 -3.72 15.58
N SER A 128 4.62 -2.98 15.19
CA SER A 128 4.56 -1.55 14.87
C SER A 128 3.83 -1.33 13.55
N ASP A 129 3.32 -0.12 13.32
CA ASP A 129 2.73 0.27 12.04
C ASP A 129 3.73 0.00 10.91
N ARG A 130 3.27 -0.73 9.89
CA ARG A 130 4.06 -1.17 8.74
C ARG A 130 4.69 -0.01 7.96
N GLN A 131 4.09 1.18 8.00
CA GLN A 131 4.65 2.38 7.36
C GLN A 131 5.71 3.08 8.22
N SER A 132 5.90 2.65 9.46
CA SER A 132 6.83 3.28 10.39
C SER A 132 8.26 2.78 10.21
N LEU A 133 9.22 3.67 10.49
CA LEU A 133 10.62 3.29 10.62
C LEU A 133 10.82 2.21 11.69
N GLN A 134 10.01 2.24 12.76
CA GLN A 134 10.13 1.26 13.83
C GLN A 134 9.81 -0.16 13.35
N ALA A 135 8.82 -0.34 12.47
CA ALA A 135 8.52 -1.66 11.92
C ALA A 135 9.68 -2.23 11.08
N LEU A 136 10.41 -1.40 10.35
CA LEU A 136 11.61 -1.82 9.64
C LEU A 136 12.72 -2.24 10.60
N ILE A 137 12.97 -1.44 11.65
CA ILE A 137 13.96 -1.76 12.67
C ILE A 137 13.61 -3.08 13.38
N ASP A 138 12.35 -3.26 13.76
CA ASP A 138 11.86 -4.50 14.40
C ASP A 138 12.03 -5.70 13.47
N ALA A 139 11.68 -5.54 12.18
CA ALA A 139 11.82 -6.59 11.17
C ALA A 139 13.27 -6.92 10.82
N MET A 140 14.22 -6.03 11.12
CA MET A 140 15.67 -6.25 10.94
C MET A 140 16.37 -6.84 12.17
N GLY A 141 15.64 -7.16 13.24
CA GLY A 141 16.21 -7.72 14.48
C GLY A 141 16.46 -6.71 15.60
N GLY A 142 15.98 -5.47 15.46
CA GLY A 142 15.99 -4.46 16.52
C GLY A 142 17.05 -3.36 16.38
N GLY A 143 16.98 -2.35 17.26
CA GLY A 143 17.71 -1.09 17.10
C GLY A 143 19.15 -1.04 17.65
N LEU A 144 19.61 -2.07 18.36
CA LEU A 144 20.94 -2.02 19.02
C LEU A 144 22.11 -2.02 18.03
N THR A 145 21.91 -2.57 16.83
CA THR A 145 22.95 -2.72 15.80
C THR A 145 22.70 -1.86 14.55
N LEU A 146 21.53 -1.21 14.46
CA LEU A 146 21.11 -0.48 13.25
C LEU A 146 21.19 1.02 13.45
N HIS A 147 21.94 1.69 12.58
CA HIS A 147 21.90 3.14 12.48
C HIS A 147 20.56 3.59 11.89
N ARG A 148 19.65 4.07 12.75
CA ARG A 148 18.30 4.53 12.38
C ARG A 148 18.28 5.52 11.21
N SER A 149 19.27 6.42 11.14
CA SER A 149 19.43 7.37 10.04
C SER A 149 19.63 6.69 8.70
N ASN A 150 20.43 5.62 8.66
CA ASN A 150 20.75 4.89 7.43
C ASN A 150 19.55 4.08 6.96
N VAL A 151 18.85 3.42 7.89
CA VAL A 151 17.59 2.72 7.57
C VAL A 151 16.56 3.72 7.04
N LYS A 152 16.45 4.89 7.67
CA LYS A 152 15.54 5.94 7.21
C LYS A 152 15.91 6.40 5.80
N ALA A 153 17.18 6.69 5.54
CA ALA A 153 17.64 7.12 4.22
C ALA A 153 17.38 6.04 3.15
N LEU A 154 17.70 4.78 3.45
CA LEU A 154 17.58 3.67 2.50
C LEU A 154 16.12 3.34 2.12
N PHE A 155 15.18 3.44 3.07
CA PHE A 155 13.78 3.03 2.85
C PHE A 155 12.81 4.19 2.63
N PHE A 156 13.14 5.40 3.08
CA PHE A 156 12.27 6.59 2.97
C PHE A 156 12.93 7.76 2.24
N GLY A 157 14.25 7.72 1.97
CA GLY A 157 14.96 8.83 1.31
C GLY A 157 14.52 9.08 -0.14
N ASN A 158 14.01 8.04 -0.81
CA ASN A 158 13.65 8.05 -2.23
C ASN A 158 12.13 8.02 -2.47
N GLU A 159 11.29 8.48 -1.53
CA GLU A 159 9.82 8.49 -1.70
C GLU A 159 9.36 9.21 -2.99
N PHE A 160 10.24 10.02 -3.61
CA PHE A 160 9.95 10.83 -4.80
C PHE A 160 11.04 10.77 -5.88
N GLY A 161 12.03 9.89 -5.73
CA GLY A 161 13.16 9.76 -6.65
C GLY A 161 13.30 8.35 -7.20
N THR A 162 14.01 8.20 -8.33
CA THR A 162 14.41 6.88 -8.81
C THR A 162 15.35 6.23 -7.80
N VAL A 163 14.93 5.10 -7.23
CA VAL A 163 15.78 4.30 -6.34
C VAL A 163 17.01 3.86 -7.12
N SER A 164 18.20 4.15 -6.60
CA SER A 164 19.45 3.73 -7.25
C SER A 164 19.61 2.20 -7.22
N ASP A 165 20.31 1.62 -8.19
CA ASP A 165 20.63 0.18 -8.16
C ASP A 165 21.36 -0.20 -6.88
N SER A 166 22.20 0.69 -6.34
CA SER A 166 22.88 0.49 -5.06
C SER A 166 21.90 0.37 -3.89
N ASP A 167 20.93 1.28 -3.78
CA ASP A 167 19.91 1.23 -2.72
C ASP A 167 19.05 -0.02 -2.84
N LEU A 168 18.66 -0.36 -4.07
CA LEU A 168 17.87 -1.55 -4.36
C LEU A 168 18.61 -2.82 -3.90
N VAL A 169 19.89 -2.93 -4.25
CA VAL A 169 20.75 -4.03 -3.84
C VAL A 169 20.94 -4.08 -2.34
N GLN A 170 21.14 -2.93 -1.67
CA GLN A 170 21.25 -2.87 -0.22
C GLN A 170 19.97 -3.33 0.47
N GLN A 171 18.79 -2.97 -0.05
CA GLN A 171 17.50 -3.44 0.48
C GLN A 171 17.34 -4.95 0.33
N ALA A 172 17.66 -5.50 -0.86
CA ALA A 172 17.59 -6.95 -1.11
C ALA A 172 18.61 -7.71 -0.24
N TRP A 173 19.84 -7.21 -0.14
CA TRP A 173 20.88 -7.79 0.70
C TRP A 173 20.49 -7.76 2.18
N ALA A 174 19.94 -6.64 2.67
CA ALA A 174 19.45 -6.55 4.05
C ALA A 174 18.33 -7.57 4.32
N ALA A 175 17.41 -7.77 3.36
CA ALA A 175 16.38 -8.79 3.49
C ALA A 175 16.97 -10.22 3.57
N CYS A 176 17.98 -10.51 2.76
CA CYS A 176 18.72 -11.79 2.80
C CYS A 176 19.46 -11.96 4.13
N GLN A 177 20.29 -10.99 4.51
CA GLN A 177 21.12 -11.01 5.72
C GLN A 177 20.28 -11.18 6.99
N VAL A 178 19.15 -10.48 7.09
CA VAL A 178 18.28 -10.59 8.27
C VAL A 178 17.60 -11.94 8.33
N SER A 179 17.27 -12.54 7.18
CA SER A 179 16.63 -13.86 7.14
C SER A 179 17.51 -15.00 7.64
N THR A 180 18.83 -14.81 7.67
CA THR A 180 19.81 -15.79 8.17
C THR A 180 20.21 -15.55 9.63
N LEU A 181 19.73 -14.48 10.27
CA LEU A 181 19.92 -14.27 11.71
C LEU A 181 19.05 -15.25 12.50
N SER A 182 19.63 -16.04 13.40
CA SER A 182 18.94 -17.12 14.13
C SER A 182 17.58 -16.72 14.74
N ASP A 183 17.54 -15.57 15.43
CA ASP A 183 16.33 -15.07 16.07
C ASP A 183 15.24 -14.70 15.06
N MET A 184 15.65 -14.08 13.94
CA MET A 184 14.72 -13.65 12.89
C MET A 184 14.29 -14.80 11.99
N ALA A 185 15.19 -15.73 11.67
CA ALA A 185 14.91 -16.95 10.93
C ALA A 185 13.78 -17.75 11.59
N THR A 186 13.81 -17.85 12.93
CA THR A 186 12.76 -18.51 13.72
C THR A 186 11.43 -17.78 13.56
N ARG A 187 11.40 -16.46 13.75
CA ARG A 187 10.19 -15.64 13.58
C ARG A 187 9.62 -15.74 12.16
N PHE A 188 10.47 -15.70 11.13
CA PHE A 188 10.04 -15.79 9.74
C PHE A 188 9.56 -17.18 9.34
N ARG A 189 9.96 -18.24 10.05
CA ARG A 189 9.45 -19.60 9.85
C ARG A 189 8.00 -19.73 10.32
N GLU A 190 7.61 -18.99 11.35
CA GLU A 190 6.24 -18.96 11.89
C GLU A 190 5.27 -18.15 11.00
N LEU A 191 5.80 -17.27 10.15
CA LEU A 191 4.97 -16.49 9.23
C LEU A 191 4.42 -17.33 8.09
N ARG A 192 3.12 -17.16 7.80
CA ARG A 192 2.52 -17.67 6.57
C ARG A 192 3.17 -17.03 5.35
N ARG A 193 3.45 -17.87 4.35
CA ARG A 193 4.06 -17.48 3.09
C ARG A 193 3.02 -16.96 2.12
N ILE A 194 3.40 -15.94 1.36
CA ILE A 194 2.64 -15.48 0.20
C ILE A 194 2.75 -16.55 -0.90
N ARG A 195 1.60 -16.94 -1.44
CA ARG A 195 1.48 -17.89 -2.54
C ARG A 195 0.48 -17.35 -3.55
N THR A 196 0.99 -16.87 -4.68
CA THR A 196 0.11 -16.30 -5.73
C THR A 196 -0.41 -17.35 -6.71
N ASN A 197 0.27 -18.50 -6.83
CA ASN A 197 -0.16 -19.59 -7.73
C ASN A 197 -1.46 -20.27 -7.31
N VAL A 198 -1.82 -20.21 -6.02
CA VAL A 198 -3.07 -20.83 -5.52
C VAL A 198 -4.29 -19.94 -5.70
N ILE A 199 -4.11 -18.69 -6.13
CA ILE A 199 -5.19 -17.74 -6.35
C ILE A 199 -5.50 -17.73 -7.85
N SER A 200 -6.77 -17.92 -8.21
CA SER A 200 -7.17 -17.95 -9.62
C SER A 200 -6.85 -16.64 -10.35
N GLU A 201 -6.69 -16.71 -11.67
CA GLU A 201 -6.36 -15.55 -12.50
C GLU A 201 -7.30 -14.37 -12.28
N GLU A 202 -8.61 -14.61 -12.27
CA GLU A 202 -9.62 -13.57 -12.11
C GLU A 202 -9.55 -12.90 -10.73
N HIS A 203 -9.39 -13.70 -9.67
CA HIS A 203 -9.22 -13.17 -8.31
C HIS A 203 -7.93 -12.37 -8.19
N MET A 204 -6.83 -12.84 -8.78
CA MET A 204 -5.57 -12.09 -8.77
C MET A 204 -5.65 -10.81 -9.59
N ALA A 205 -6.35 -10.81 -10.73
CA ALA A 205 -6.61 -9.60 -11.50
C ALA A 205 -7.37 -8.55 -10.68
N ALA A 206 -8.44 -8.97 -9.98
CA ALA A 206 -9.20 -8.10 -9.09
C ALA A 206 -8.34 -7.55 -7.94
N LEU A 207 -7.66 -8.42 -7.19
CA LEU A 207 -6.79 -8.02 -6.07
C LEU A 207 -5.69 -7.06 -6.50
N ALA A 208 -5.04 -7.37 -7.61
CA ALA A 208 -3.94 -6.59 -8.11
C ALA A 208 -4.40 -5.22 -8.59
N LYS A 209 -5.58 -5.14 -9.24
CA LYS A 209 -6.22 -3.86 -9.56
C LYS A 209 -6.51 -3.04 -8.31
N ILE A 210 -7.18 -3.62 -7.30
CA ILE A 210 -7.50 -2.94 -6.03
C ILE A 210 -6.23 -2.38 -5.37
N TYR A 211 -5.17 -3.18 -5.34
CA TYR A 211 -3.88 -2.77 -4.77
C TYR A 211 -3.25 -1.62 -5.56
N ARG A 212 -3.15 -1.75 -6.89
CA ARG A 212 -2.54 -0.74 -7.77
C ARG A 212 -3.30 0.59 -7.75
N ASP A 213 -4.64 0.54 -7.75
CA ASP A 213 -5.48 1.73 -7.62
C ASP A 213 -5.24 2.41 -6.26
N GLY A 214 -5.07 1.62 -5.20
CA GLY A 214 -4.70 2.12 -3.88
C GLY A 214 -3.34 2.81 -3.83
N GLU A 215 -2.30 2.20 -4.41
CA GLU A 215 -0.95 2.79 -4.50
C GLU A 215 -0.96 4.07 -5.34
N ARG A 216 -1.68 4.08 -6.47
CA ARG A 216 -1.82 5.29 -7.31
C ARG A 216 -2.53 6.41 -6.57
N SER A 217 -3.61 6.11 -5.86
CA SER A 217 -4.33 7.08 -5.05
C SER A 217 -3.43 7.66 -3.95
N ASP A 218 -2.58 6.82 -3.34
CA ASP A 218 -1.62 7.27 -2.35
C ASP A 218 -0.50 8.10 -2.96
N PHE A 219 0.03 7.71 -4.13
CA PHE A 219 1.04 8.46 -4.87
C PHE A 219 0.57 9.87 -5.26
N LEU A 220 -0.71 10.00 -5.66
CA LEU A 220 -1.32 11.27 -6.04
C LEU A 220 -1.66 12.19 -4.85
N LYS A 221 -1.41 11.77 -3.60
CA LYS A 221 -1.64 12.63 -2.45
C LYS A 221 -0.72 13.86 -2.54
N PRO A 222 -1.26 15.07 -2.30
CA PRO A 222 -0.45 16.28 -2.34
C PRO A 222 0.63 16.24 -1.25
N GLN A 223 1.84 16.68 -1.59
CA GLN A 223 2.95 16.86 -0.65
C GLN A 223 2.82 18.15 0.17
N SER A 224 1.96 19.06 -0.26
CA SER A 224 1.74 20.34 0.39
C SER A 224 0.26 20.69 0.31
N VAL A 225 -0.34 21.02 1.45
CA VAL A 225 -1.74 21.41 1.56
C VAL A 225 -1.81 22.71 2.35
N LYS A 226 -2.36 23.76 1.73
CA LYS A 226 -2.70 24.98 2.44
C LYS A 226 -3.92 24.71 3.32
N ASN A 227 -3.76 24.90 4.62
CA ASN A 227 -4.82 24.63 5.58
C ASN A 227 -5.72 25.87 5.68
N ASP A 228 -7.03 25.65 5.59
CA ASP A 228 -8.04 26.69 5.81
C ASP A 228 -8.23 26.91 7.31
N VAL A 229 -7.46 27.83 7.88
CA VAL A 229 -7.41 28.10 9.31
C VAL A 229 -8.28 29.32 9.65
N MET A 230 -9.09 29.21 10.70
CA MET A 230 -9.93 30.31 11.18
C MET A 230 -9.10 31.50 11.68
N PRO A 231 -9.56 32.75 11.49
CA PRO A 231 -8.86 33.95 11.95
C PRO A 231 -8.88 34.07 13.49
N GLY A 232 -8.03 34.94 14.04
CA GLY A 232 -8.07 35.33 15.46
C GLY A 232 -7.28 34.41 16.40
N ILE A 233 -6.24 33.74 15.92
CA ILE A 233 -5.44 32.83 16.74
C ILE A 233 -4.36 33.60 17.49
N THR A 234 -4.39 33.52 18.81
CA THR A 234 -3.31 33.99 19.69
C THR A 234 -2.38 32.83 20.05
N ALA A 235 -1.09 33.02 19.81
CA ALA A 235 -0.06 32.04 20.16
C ALA A 235 0.27 32.15 21.67
N ALA A 236 0.19 31.05 22.41
CA ALA A 236 0.82 30.92 23.71
C ALA A 236 2.27 30.47 23.52
N MET A 237 3.17 30.83 24.44
CA MET A 237 4.62 30.91 24.24
C MET A 237 5.30 29.71 23.53
N ASP A 238 4.78 28.48 23.63
CA ASP A 238 5.34 27.31 22.92
C ASP A 238 4.30 26.41 22.20
N ASN A 239 3.01 26.65 22.42
CA ASN A 239 1.93 25.83 21.89
C ASN A 239 0.90 26.69 21.16
N LEU A 240 0.65 26.33 19.91
CA LEU A 240 -0.29 27.00 19.04
C LEU A 240 -1.51 26.12 18.83
N THR A 241 -2.70 26.64 19.15
CA THR A 241 -3.95 25.93 18.86
C THR A 241 -4.56 26.50 17.58
N LEU A 242 -4.75 25.63 16.59
CA LEU A 242 -5.31 25.97 15.29
C LEU A 242 -6.66 25.30 15.11
N THR A 243 -7.65 26.04 14.60
CA THR A 243 -8.95 25.50 14.21
C THR A 243 -9.13 25.67 12.70
N CYS A 244 -9.37 24.58 11.99
CA CYS A 244 -9.59 24.60 10.55
C CYS A 244 -11.07 24.85 10.22
N GLY A 245 -11.36 25.76 9.29
CA GLY A 245 -12.72 26.04 8.82
C GLY A 245 -13.35 24.84 8.11
N ARG A 246 -12.57 24.17 7.26
CA ARG A 246 -12.99 22.96 6.52
C ARG A 246 -12.36 21.70 7.08
N TYR A 247 -13.16 20.63 7.14
CA TYR A 247 -12.70 19.31 7.59
C TYR A 247 -11.73 18.64 6.60
N SER A 248 -11.85 18.95 5.30
CA SER A 248 -11.00 18.40 4.24
C SER A 248 -9.55 18.90 4.32
N THR A 249 -9.33 20.12 4.82
CA THR A 249 -8.02 20.75 5.00
C THR A 249 -7.57 20.76 6.46
N ARG A 250 -8.16 19.87 7.28
CA ARG A 250 -7.80 19.78 8.70
C ARG A 250 -6.36 19.28 8.85
N ILE A 251 -5.71 19.78 9.89
CA ILE A 251 -4.41 19.27 10.33
C ILE A 251 -4.61 17.87 10.92
N ARG A 252 -3.69 16.95 10.63
CA ARG A 252 -3.67 15.59 11.16
C ARG A 252 -2.40 15.35 11.96
N SER A 253 -2.47 14.42 12.91
CA SER A 253 -1.27 13.89 13.54
C SER A 253 -0.56 13.00 12.52
N SER A 254 0.73 13.24 12.31
CA SER A 254 1.58 12.45 11.43
C SER A 254 3.02 12.58 11.89
N THR A 255 3.77 11.50 11.74
CA THR A 255 5.22 11.50 11.98
C THR A 255 6.01 12.00 10.76
N GLN A 256 5.39 11.93 9.58
CA GLN A 256 5.99 12.28 8.30
C GLN A 256 5.68 13.72 7.85
N GLN A 257 4.62 14.33 8.38
CA GLN A 257 4.26 15.71 8.07
C GLN A 257 4.76 16.70 9.12
N PHE A 258 5.01 17.93 8.67
CA PHE A 258 5.24 19.10 9.51
C PHE A 258 4.42 20.28 8.99
N LEU A 259 4.25 21.29 9.82
CA LEU A 259 3.53 22.51 9.49
C LEU A 259 4.52 23.63 9.25
N GLN A 260 4.31 24.37 8.16
CA GLN A 260 4.97 25.64 7.88
C GLN A 260 3.96 26.76 8.12
N ILE A 261 4.27 27.62 9.09
CA ILE A 261 3.42 28.73 9.50
C ILE A 261 4.12 30.02 9.06
N GLU A 262 3.43 30.85 8.28
CA GLU A 262 3.91 32.15 7.84
C GLU A 262 3.10 33.26 8.53
N THR A 263 3.78 34.23 9.14
CA THR A 263 3.16 35.42 9.74
C THR A 263 3.00 36.54 8.71
N ARG A 264 2.17 37.54 9.01
CA ARG A 264 2.02 38.72 8.13
C ARG A 264 3.32 39.49 7.91
N ASN A 265 4.23 39.45 8.88
CA ASN A 265 5.55 40.08 8.79
C ASN A 265 6.59 39.24 8.03
N GLY A 266 6.18 38.10 7.46
CA GLY A 266 7.03 37.23 6.65
C GLY A 266 7.87 36.22 7.45
N VAL A 267 7.69 36.15 8.78
CA VAL A 267 8.38 35.16 9.61
C VAL A 267 7.82 33.77 9.31
N ARG A 268 8.72 32.80 9.10
CA ARG A 268 8.38 31.40 8.86
C ARG A 268 8.83 30.53 10.02
N VAL A 269 7.87 29.83 10.63
CA VAL A 269 8.12 28.92 11.75
C VAL A 269 7.62 27.53 11.37
N SER A 270 8.41 26.51 11.69
CA SER A 270 7.99 25.12 11.55
C SER A 270 7.36 24.62 12.85
N GLY A 271 6.40 23.72 12.73
CA GLY A 271 5.78 23.08 13.89
C GLY A 271 5.27 21.67 13.58
N ARG A 272 4.84 20.96 14.60
CA ARG A 272 4.24 19.62 14.48
C ARG A 272 2.98 19.51 15.30
N ALA A 273 1.98 18.82 14.75
CA ALA A 273 0.76 18.51 15.45
C ALA A 273 1.04 17.47 16.55
N ILE A 274 0.82 17.87 17.80
CA ILE A 274 0.98 17.00 18.99
C ILE A 274 -0.34 16.38 19.43
N ARG A 275 -1.46 17.07 19.18
CA ARG A 275 -2.82 16.58 19.47
C ARG A 275 -3.78 17.12 18.41
N VAL A 276 -4.70 16.27 17.96
CA VAL A 276 -5.71 16.62 16.96
C VAL A 276 -7.07 16.08 17.39
N GLU A 277 -8.07 16.94 17.43
CA GLU A 277 -9.45 16.60 17.75
C GLU A 277 -10.40 17.26 16.75
N GLY A 278 -11.01 16.45 15.88
CA GLY A 278 -11.92 16.95 14.85
C GLY A 278 -11.25 17.96 13.91
N ARG A 279 -11.60 19.24 14.07
CA ARG A 279 -11.07 20.37 13.29
C ARG A 279 -9.98 21.17 14.03
N GLN A 280 -9.73 20.85 15.30
CA GLN A 280 -8.78 21.55 16.14
C GLN A 280 -7.47 20.75 16.23
N ALA A 281 -6.34 21.45 16.22
CA ALA A 281 -5.02 20.86 16.39
C ALA A 281 -4.16 21.71 17.32
N GLN A 282 -3.47 21.05 18.24
CA GLN A 282 -2.42 21.65 19.05
C GLN A 282 -1.07 21.38 18.38
N ILE A 283 -0.30 22.44 18.20
CA ILE A 283 0.95 22.45 17.45
C ILE A 283 2.08 22.85 18.39
N SER A 284 3.11 22.01 18.45
CA SER A 284 4.40 22.37 19.04
C SER A 284 5.23 23.11 18.00
N LEU A 285 5.71 24.30 18.34
CA LEU A 285 6.51 25.12 17.44
C LEU A 285 8.01 24.87 17.65
N SER A 286 8.78 24.95 16.57
CA SER A 286 10.25 24.90 16.62
C SER A 286 10.90 26.29 16.76
N GLY A 287 10.09 27.33 17.01
CA GLY A 287 10.53 28.71 17.15
C GLY A 287 9.37 29.63 17.59
N SER A 288 9.68 30.91 17.84
CA SER A 288 8.70 31.88 18.32
C SER A 288 8.03 32.65 17.18
N LEU A 289 6.72 32.85 17.27
CA LEU A 289 5.93 33.69 16.36
C LEU A 289 5.97 35.19 16.75
N ARG A 290 6.63 35.55 17.86
CA ARG A 290 6.77 36.95 18.37
C ARG A 290 5.45 37.74 18.51
N GLY A 291 4.31 37.05 18.61
CA GLY A 291 2.99 37.68 18.72
C GLY A 291 2.40 38.15 17.38
N ASP A 292 3.04 37.85 16.25
CA ASP A 292 2.57 38.24 14.93
C ASP A 292 1.32 37.43 14.50
N GLU A 293 0.44 38.09 13.75
CA GLU A 293 -0.74 37.45 13.18
C GLU A 293 -0.35 36.43 12.10
N ILE A 294 -0.99 35.25 12.14
CA ILE A 294 -0.78 34.18 11.16
C ILE A 294 -1.41 34.57 9.82
N LYS A 295 -0.60 34.54 8.75
CA LYS A 295 -1.03 34.76 7.37
C LYS A 295 -1.48 33.46 6.71
N SER A 296 -0.72 32.38 6.92
CA SER A 296 -1.06 31.07 6.35
C SER A 296 -0.41 29.94 7.12
N VAL A 297 -1.08 28.79 7.09
CA VAL A 297 -0.55 27.52 7.59
C VAL A 297 -0.58 26.51 6.44
N THR A 298 0.55 25.86 6.21
CA THR A 298 0.70 24.85 5.17
C THR A 298 1.21 23.57 5.80
N THR A 299 0.51 22.46 5.58
CA THR A 299 1.03 21.13 5.91
C THR A 299 1.97 20.70 4.81
N VAL A 300 3.20 20.32 5.17
CA VAL A 300 4.25 19.84 4.26
C VAL A 300 4.58 18.40 4.59
N GLY A 301 4.74 17.59 3.55
CA GLY A 301 4.90 16.14 3.63
C GLY A 301 3.65 15.42 3.13
N LYS A 302 3.84 14.20 2.62
CA LYS A 302 2.76 13.33 2.19
C LYS A 302 1.92 12.89 3.39
N ALA A 303 0.60 12.86 3.22
CA ALA A 303 -0.29 12.42 4.29
C ALA A 303 -0.18 10.90 4.50
N ASP A 304 -0.12 10.50 5.78
CA ASP A 304 -0.16 9.09 6.19
C ASP A 304 -1.40 8.38 5.60
N LEU A 305 -1.34 7.04 5.56
CA LEU A 305 -2.49 6.24 5.17
C LEU A 305 -3.67 6.49 6.12
N THR A 306 -4.86 6.65 5.55
CA THR A 306 -6.11 6.59 6.32
C THR A 306 -6.32 5.16 6.85
N SER A 307 -7.16 5.01 7.88
CA SER A 307 -7.50 3.69 8.43
C SER A 307 -8.06 2.74 7.36
N ALA A 308 -8.84 3.24 6.40
CA ALA A 308 -9.37 2.46 5.30
C ALA A 308 -8.27 1.99 4.32
N GLU A 309 -7.31 2.87 4.01
CA GLU A 309 -6.16 2.51 3.15
C GLU A 309 -5.24 1.49 3.82
N ALA A 310 -4.96 1.67 5.11
CA ALA A 310 -4.17 0.72 5.90
C ALA A 310 -4.87 -0.64 6.03
N CYS A 311 -6.19 -0.64 6.30
CA CYS A 311 -7.01 -1.84 6.35
C CYS A 311 -7.00 -2.58 5.00
N ARG A 312 -7.19 -1.86 3.89
CA ARG A 312 -7.11 -2.44 2.54
C ARG A 312 -5.78 -3.15 2.31
N ALA A 313 -4.65 -2.51 2.62
CA ALA A 313 -3.33 -3.10 2.46
C ALA A 313 -3.16 -4.37 3.32
N SER A 314 -3.62 -4.34 4.58
CA SER A 314 -3.59 -5.48 5.49
C SER A 314 -4.44 -6.65 4.99
N VAL A 315 -5.67 -6.38 4.53
CA VAL A 315 -6.57 -7.40 3.98
C VAL A 315 -5.96 -8.04 2.73
N ILE A 316 -5.37 -7.25 1.82
CA ILE A 316 -4.73 -7.82 0.62
C ILE A 316 -3.56 -8.72 0.99
N LEU A 317 -2.71 -8.31 1.94
CA LEU A 317 -1.63 -9.16 2.45
C LEU A 317 -2.16 -10.47 3.05
N ALA A 318 -3.25 -10.41 3.82
CA ALA A 318 -3.90 -11.61 4.37
C ALA A 318 -4.44 -12.53 3.26
N VAL A 319 -5.02 -11.97 2.19
CA VAL A 319 -5.45 -12.75 1.01
C VAL A 319 -4.26 -13.46 0.36
N LEU A 320 -3.17 -12.72 0.12
CA LEU A 320 -1.95 -13.26 -0.49
C LEU A 320 -1.31 -14.40 0.32
N LYS A 321 -1.51 -14.41 1.64
CA LYS A 321 -1.08 -15.46 2.58
C LYS A 321 -2.10 -16.60 2.76
N GLY A 322 -3.29 -16.49 2.16
CA GLY A 322 -4.38 -17.45 2.35
C GLY A 322 -4.95 -17.45 3.76
N GLU A 323 -4.97 -16.30 4.44
CA GLU A 323 -5.44 -16.12 5.83
C GLU A 323 -6.89 -15.63 5.90
N THR A 324 -7.54 -15.37 4.77
CA THR A 324 -8.90 -14.83 4.71
C THR A 324 -9.73 -15.53 3.64
N THR A 325 -11.04 -15.53 3.85
CA THR A 325 -12.05 -16.06 2.93
C THR A 325 -12.62 -14.98 2.01
N LEU A 326 -12.07 -13.74 2.00
CA LEU A 326 -12.60 -12.60 1.25
C LEU A 326 -13.00 -12.94 -0.20
N LEU A 327 -12.14 -13.65 -0.92
CA LEU A 327 -12.38 -14.01 -2.33
C LEU A 327 -13.59 -14.93 -2.53
N SER A 328 -13.93 -15.73 -1.51
CA SER A 328 -15.11 -16.58 -1.54
C SER A 328 -16.39 -15.82 -1.16
N GLN A 329 -16.29 -14.61 -0.62
CA GLN A 329 -17.44 -13.86 -0.14
C GLN A 329 -18.33 -13.41 -1.30
N PRO A 330 -19.65 -13.63 -1.23
CA PRO A 330 -20.60 -13.23 -2.27
C PRO A 330 -20.47 -11.77 -2.71
N PHE A 331 -20.36 -10.83 -1.76
CA PHE A 331 -20.24 -9.41 -2.06
C PHE A 331 -18.98 -9.08 -2.85
N PHE A 332 -17.86 -9.78 -2.60
CA PHE A 332 -16.62 -9.57 -3.33
C PHE A 332 -16.82 -9.97 -4.79
N LYS A 333 -17.44 -11.13 -5.03
CA LYS A 333 -17.73 -11.62 -6.38
C LYS A 333 -18.66 -10.69 -7.14
N VAL A 334 -19.74 -10.19 -6.53
CA VAL A 334 -20.64 -9.23 -7.20
C VAL A 334 -19.92 -7.96 -7.62
N ILE A 335 -19.06 -7.41 -6.77
CA ILE A 335 -18.40 -6.13 -7.04
C ILE A 335 -17.25 -6.29 -8.04
N TRP A 336 -16.48 -7.37 -7.95
CA TRP A 336 -15.21 -7.49 -8.67
C TRP A 336 -15.18 -8.58 -9.74
N LEU A 337 -16.12 -9.54 -9.70
CA LEU A 337 -16.22 -10.69 -10.59
C LEU A 337 -17.66 -10.88 -11.08
N PRO A 338 -18.26 -9.89 -11.76
CA PRO A 338 -19.68 -9.91 -12.12
C PRO A 338 -20.07 -11.05 -13.08
N GLU A 339 -19.09 -11.63 -13.80
CA GLU A 339 -19.29 -12.80 -14.66
C GLU A 339 -19.48 -14.11 -13.87
N HIS A 340 -19.21 -14.08 -12.56
CA HIS A 340 -19.32 -15.22 -11.66
C HIS A 340 -20.40 -14.97 -10.61
N PRO A 341 -21.67 -15.31 -10.90
CA PRO A 341 -22.77 -15.04 -9.99
C PRO A 341 -22.50 -15.71 -8.63
N PRO A 342 -22.62 -14.98 -7.52
CA PRO A 342 -22.39 -15.55 -6.21
C PRO A 342 -23.53 -16.50 -5.81
N SER A 343 -23.20 -17.47 -4.95
CA SER A 343 -24.21 -18.12 -4.12
C SER A 343 -24.32 -17.34 -2.80
N TRP A 344 -25.45 -16.70 -2.56
CA TRP A 344 -25.73 -16.08 -1.27
C TRP A 344 -26.04 -17.16 -0.22
N PRO A 345 -25.72 -16.91 1.07
CA PRO A 345 -26.16 -17.80 2.14
C PRO A 345 -27.68 -17.86 2.15
N ALA A 346 -28.24 -19.05 2.35
CA ALA A 346 -29.69 -19.21 2.46
C ALA A 346 -30.22 -18.31 3.58
N ILE A 347 -31.16 -17.44 3.24
CA ILE A 347 -31.84 -16.57 4.19
C ILE A 347 -33.16 -17.22 4.53
N ASP A 348 -33.52 -17.16 5.81
CA ASP A 348 -34.84 -17.55 6.26
C ASP A 348 -35.87 -16.53 5.73
N PHE A 349 -36.53 -16.89 4.61
CA PHE A 349 -37.54 -16.07 3.94
C PHE A 349 -38.82 -15.87 4.77
N THR A 350 -38.88 -16.45 5.97
CA THR A 350 -39.97 -16.27 6.93
C THR A 350 -39.93 -14.91 7.62
N LYS A 351 -38.87 -14.11 7.45
CA LYS A 351 -38.81 -12.76 8.01
C LYS A 351 -39.80 -11.83 7.30
N PRO A 352 -40.71 -11.16 8.05
CA PRO A 352 -41.66 -10.22 7.46
C PRO A 352 -40.91 -9.08 6.76
N ARG A 353 -41.52 -8.55 5.68
CA ARG A 353 -41.02 -7.35 4.99
C ARG A 353 -40.84 -6.23 6.01
N ILE A 354 -39.64 -5.66 6.07
CA ILE A 354 -39.35 -4.55 6.98
C ILE A 354 -40.21 -3.36 6.52
N PRO A 355 -41.16 -2.89 7.36
CA PRO A 355 -42.00 -1.76 7.00
C PRO A 355 -41.13 -0.50 6.99
N ILE A 356 -41.30 0.36 5.99
CA ILE A 356 -40.60 1.65 5.94
C ILE A 356 -41.24 2.55 7.00
N CYS A 357 -40.55 2.77 8.12
CA CYS A 357 -41.03 3.58 9.23
C CYS A 357 -40.15 4.83 9.36
N CYS A 358 -40.62 5.95 8.81
CA CYS A 358 -39.89 7.22 8.81
C CYS A 358 -40.83 8.37 9.20
N PRO A 359 -41.29 8.44 10.46
CA PRO A 359 -42.38 9.34 10.87
C PRO A 359 -42.07 10.85 10.73
N ASN A 360 -40.87 11.25 10.31
CA ASN A 360 -40.45 12.65 10.19
C ASN A 360 -39.65 12.95 8.90
N LEU A 361 -39.68 12.08 7.89
CA LEU A 361 -38.93 12.29 6.64
C LEU A 361 -39.87 12.26 5.45
N ASP A 362 -39.99 13.40 4.76
CA ASP A 362 -40.66 13.46 3.45
C ASP A 362 -39.74 12.82 2.41
N VAL A 363 -40.02 11.58 2.05
CA VAL A 363 -39.32 10.85 1.00
C VAL A 363 -40.10 10.93 -0.32
N ASN A 364 -39.42 11.21 -1.42
CA ASN A 364 -40.02 11.15 -2.74
C ASN A 364 -39.99 9.72 -3.31
N THR A 365 -40.73 9.46 -4.39
CA THR A 365 -40.84 8.14 -5.02
C THR A 365 -39.50 7.51 -5.40
N SER A 366 -38.50 8.31 -5.79
CA SER A 366 -37.17 7.78 -6.13
C SER A 366 -36.39 7.34 -4.89
N GLN A 367 -36.54 8.04 -3.77
CA GLN A 367 -35.96 7.71 -2.48
C GLN A 367 -36.66 6.49 -1.87
N GLU A 368 -37.98 6.42 -1.96
CA GLU A 368 -38.78 5.28 -1.53
C GLU A 368 -38.31 3.98 -2.21
N ARG A 369 -38.17 3.98 -3.54
CA ARG A 369 -37.63 2.82 -4.29
C ARG A 369 -36.22 2.43 -3.84
N ALA A 370 -35.37 3.42 -3.54
CA ALA A 370 -34.04 3.14 -3.04
C ALA A 370 -34.08 2.49 -1.65
N ILE A 371 -34.96 2.94 -0.76
CA ILE A 371 -35.18 2.36 0.57
C ILE A 371 -35.72 0.94 0.44
N GLU A 372 -36.74 0.71 -0.40
CA GLU A 372 -37.30 -0.61 -0.66
C GLU A 372 -36.22 -1.59 -1.14
N LYS A 373 -35.34 -1.15 -2.04
CA LYS A 373 -34.23 -1.97 -2.52
C LYS A 373 -33.21 -2.27 -1.44
N ILE A 374 -32.88 -1.32 -0.57
CA ILE A 374 -31.96 -1.54 0.57
C ILE A 374 -32.56 -2.55 1.57
N LEU A 375 -33.87 -2.47 1.83
CA LEU A 375 -34.57 -3.33 2.80
C LEU A 375 -35.02 -4.68 2.21
N SER A 376 -34.82 -4.88 0.90
CA SER A 376 -35.23 -6.08 0.19
C SER A 376 -34.47 -7.32 0.69
N ALA A 377 -35.22 -8.41 0.87
CA ALA A 377 -34.64 -9.72 1.18
C ALA A 377 -34.14 -10.46 -0.08
N SER A 378 -34.38 -9.91 -1.28
CA SER A 378 -33.97 -10.50 -2.56
C SER A 378 -32.45 -10.55 -2.69
N ASP A 379 -31.96 -11.64 -3.26
CA ASP A 379 -30.53 -11.84 -3.50
C ASP A 379 -29.96 -10.89 -4.55
N GLU A 380 -30.79 -10.40 -5.49
CA GLU A 380 -30.41 -9.39 -6.48
C GLU A 380 -30.20 -8.00 -5.86
N ASP A 381 -30.74 -7.77 -4.66
CA ASP A 381 -30.70 -6.47 -3.97
C ASP A 381 -29.65 -6.40 -2.86
N ARG A 382 -28.95 -7.52 -2.58
CA ARG A 382 -27.91 -7.64 -1.54
C ARG A 382 -26.78 -6.63 -1.67
N VAL A 383 -26.49 -6.22 -2.91
CA VAL A 383 -25.53 -5.16 -3.23
C VAL A 383 -26.22 -4.21 -4.20
N ALA A 384 -26.66 -3.07 -3.69
CA ALA A 384 -27.32 -2.04 -4.49
C ALA A 384 -26.43 -0.80 -4.62
N LEU A 385 -26.31 -0.28 -5.85
CA LEU A 385 -25.70 1.02 -6.11
C LEU A 385 -26.80 2.09 -6.17
N ILE A 386 -26.86 2.95 -5.15
CA ILE A 386 -27.78 4.10 -5.14
C ILE A 386 -27.05 5.33 -5.67
N GLN A 387 -27.41 5.74 -6.90
CA GLN A 387 -26.85 6.91 -7.56
C GLN A 387 -27.89 8.03 -7.65
N GLY A 388 -27.47 9.25 -7.31
CA GLY A 388 -28.31 10.44 -7.42
C GLY A 388 -27.47 11.73 -7.46
N PRO A 389 -27.93 12.77 -8.18
CA PRO A 389 -27.28 14.08 -8.21
C PRO A 389 -27.00 14.68 -6.80
N PRO A 390 -26.11 15.66 -6.68
CA PRO A 390 -25.95 16.43 -5.44
C PRO A 390 -27.30 17.00 -4.98
N GLY A 391 -27.55 17.00 -3.66
CA GLY A 391 -28.80 17.54 -3.08
C GLY A 391 -30.02 16.62 -3.10
N THR A 392 -29.97 15.45 -3.75
CA THR A 392 -31.12 14.50 -3.85
C THR A 392 -31.46 13.71 -2.58
N GLY A 393 -30.89 14.08 -1.43
CA GLY A 393 -31.21 13.42 -0.16
C GLY A 393 -30.74 11.96 -0.06
N LYS A 394 -29.57 11.61 -0.63
CA LYS A 394 -28.97 10.27 -0.42
C LYS A 394 -28.78 9.93 1.06
N THR A 395 -28.44 10.92 1.87
CA THR A 395 -28.35 10.77 3.33
C THR A 395 -29.72 10.47 3.94
N THR A 396 -30.78 11.13 3.46
CA THR A 396 -32.17 10.85 3.85
C THR A 396 -32.54 9.40 3.59
N VAL A 397 -32.16 8.85 2.43
CA VAL A 397 -32.37 7.42 2.08
C VAL A 397 -31.66 6.49 3.07
N ILE A 398 -30.40 6.78 3.42
CA ILE A 398 -29.64 5.98 4.40
C ILE A 398 -30.32 6.05 5.78
N THR A 399 -30.65 7.25 6.25
CA THR A 399 -31.33 7.43 7.54
C THR A 399 -32.63 6.65 7.57
N ALA A 400 -33.45 6.77 6.52
CA ALA A 400 -34.73 6.10 6.43
C ALA A 400 -34.60 4.57 6.47
N ALA A 401 -33.64 4.02 5.74
CA ALA A 401 -33.39 2.58 5.75
C ALA A 401 -32.85 2.06 7.09
N VAL A 402 -32.09 2.86 7.84
CA VAL A 402 -31.55 2.46 9.17
C VAL A 402 -32.60 2.54 10.27
N THR A 403 -33.57 3.47 10.18
CA THR A 403 -34.62 3.65 11.19
C THR A 403 -35.88 2.83 10.97
N SER A 404 -36.01 2.21 9.78
CA SER A 404 -37.08 1.26 9.44
C SER A 404 -36.74 -0.11 10.02
#